data_AF-A0A843HVB1-F1
#
_entry.id   AF-A0A843HVB1-F1
#
_cell.length_a   1.000
_cell.length_b   1.000
_cell.length_c   1.000
_cell.angle_alpha   90.00
_cell.angle_beta   90.00
_cell.angle_gamma   90.00
#
_symmetry.space_group_name_H-M   'P 1'
#
loop_
_entity.id
_entity.type
_entity.pdbx_description
1 polymer ?
#
loop_
_entity_poly.entity_id
_entity_poly.type
_entity_poly.pdbx_seq_one_letter_code
_entity_poly.pdbx_strand_id
1 'polypeptide(L)'
;MSKKYDIPNGGYTPLNYDRINNIEGHIQPSMLKYCNAVTYAYWQRSLFQRAISTIKFTGLPETWEGEVKDFFYWCLFAYGYVGVFNTRNFGLSFQPGALYGFDFYYQPTTFIVANPKMQKRFKIHKETELIRLTPDWKGIFDIVSYYAMLLSALDGGINQSIVNSKFAWLIGAKNKGAAEALKKAFDKINSGEPAVVLDKSYLMEQDPDSKDDPWAFLERTNIKQDYLTTDMLMDRSTLLSAFDAEIGIRSLPYNKKERLVTAEAESREQDSTARLMLWKATLDSSLELVNKMFKTTIKAEITYEGGEDNATEQNNSDRNGTVSES
;
A
#
# COMPACT_ATOMS: atom_id res chain seq x y z
N MET A 1 37.88 6.17 -18.29
CA MET A 1 37.93 5.60 -16.94
C MET A 1 36.55 5.76 -16.30
N SER A 2 35.69 4.75 -16.47
CA SER A 2 34.35 4.73 -15.88
C SER A 2 34.48 4.25 -14.43
N LYS A 3 34.14 5.12 -13.46
CA LYS A 3 34.02 4.72 -12.06
C LYS A 3 32.81 3.81 -11.92
N LYS A 4 33.05 2.50 -11.76
CA LYS A 4 32.06 1.56 -11.24
C LYS A 4 31.69 2.00 -9.83
N TYR A 5 30.48 2.52 -9.66
CA TYR A 5 29.88 2.65 -8.34
C TYR A 5 29.41 1.26 -7.92
N ASP A 6 30.13 0.63 -6.99
CA ASP A 6 29.68 -0.58 -6.32
C ASP A 6 28.38 -0.26 -5.56
N ILE A 7 27.26 -0.78 -6.06
CA ILE A 7 25.97 -0.70 -5.38
C ILE A 7 26.05 -1.71 -4.23
N PRO A 8 25.99 -1.29 -2.95
CA PRO A 8 26.01 -2.24 -1.86
C PRO A 8 24.71 -3.04 -1.90
N ASN A 9 24.82 -4.37 -2.00
CA ASN A 9 23.75 -5.33 -1.77
C ASN A 9 23.20 -5.14 -0.34
N GLY A 10 22.26 -4.21 -0.20
CA GLY A 10 21.64 -3.82 1.06
C GLY A 10 20.17 -4.21 1.05
N GLY A 11 19.90 -5.51 1.05
CA GLY A 11 18.54 -6.05 1.20
C GLY A 11 17.98 -5.96 2.62
N TYR A 12 18.56 -5.12 3.50
CA TYR A 12 18.21 -5.01 4.92
C TYR A 12 18.02 -3.57 5.41
N THR A 13 18.04 -2.58 4.52
CA THR A 13 17.90 -1.16 4.86
C THR A 13 16.56 -0.64 4.33
N PRO A 14 15.78 0.15 5.11
CA PRO A 14 14.62 0.85 4.58
C PRO A 14 15.02 1.60 3.30
N LEU A 15 14.45 1.22 2.17
CA LEU A 15 14.89 1.73 0.88
C LEU A 15 14.42 3.16 0.70
N ASN A 16 15.37 4.08 0.47
CA ASN A 16 15.08 5.43 0.02
C ASN A 16 14.49 5.39 -1.41
N TYR A 17 13.60 6.32 -1.74
CA TYR A 17 12.92 6.47 -3.03
C TYR A 17 13.86 6.29 -4.23
N ASP A 18 15.06 6.86 -4.15
CA ASP A 18 16.07 6.77 -5.21
C ASP A 18 16.57 5.34 -5.46
N ARG A 19 16.60 4.48 -4.44
CA ARG A 19 17.03 3.08 -4.57
C ARG A 19 15.95 2.21 -5.22
N ILE A 20 14.68 2.43 -4.88
CA ILE A 20 13.56 1.72 -5.50
C ILE A 20 13.52 2.05 -6.99
N ASN A 21 13.64 3.33 -7.35
CA ASN A 21 13.63 3.79 -8.74
C ASN A 21 14.81 3.20 -9.55
N ASN A 22 15.98 3.02 -8.95
CA ASN A 22 17.16 2.48 -9.64
C ASN A 22 17.06 0.96 -9.89
N ILE A 23 16.50 0.20 -8.94
CA ILE A 23 16.26 -1.25 -9.08
C ILE A 23 15.15 -1.50 -10.11
N GLU A 24 14.05 -0.75 -10.01
CA GLU A 24 12.89 -0.87 -10.92
C GLU A 24 13.19 -0.40 -12.34
N GLY A 25 14.13 0.53 -12.52
CA GLY A 25 14.57 1.01 -13.83
C GLY A 25 15.44 0.02 -14.60
N HIS A 26 16.07 -0.95 -13.93
CA HIS A 26 17.01 -1.90 -14.57
C HIS A 26 16.35 -3.19 -15.07
N ILE A 27 15.19 -3.59 -14.53
CA ILE A 27 14.64 -4.94 -14.79
C ILE A 27 13.75 -4.98 -16.05
N GLN A 28 13.18 -3.86 -16.53
CA GLN A 28 12.33 -3.85 -17.75
C GLN A 28 12.32 -2.49 -18.49
N PRO A 29 12.62 -2.44 -19.80
CA PRO A 29 12.52 -1.22 -20.60
C PRO A 29 11.13 -1.00 -21.24
N SER A 30 10.74 0.29 -21.26
CA SER A 30 9.86 1.04 -22.20
C SER A 30 8.33 0.89 -22.28
N MET A 31 7.72 2.09 -22.35
CA MET A 31 6.40 2.51 -22.88
C MET A 31 5.08 2.14 -22.21
N LEU A 32 4.98 1.05 -21.44
CA LEU A 32 3.72 0.65 -20.78
C LEU A 32 3.76 0.71 -19.24
N LYS A 33 4.85 1.17 -18.64
CA LYS A 33 4.89 1.42 -17.18
C LYS A 33 4.00 2.61 -16.84
N TYR A 34 2.73 2.33 -16.52
CA TYR A 34 1.77 3.21 -15.84
C TYR A 34 2.02 3.27 -14.32
N CYS A 35 3.23 2.96 -13.87
CA CYS A 35 3.65 3.23 -12.51
C CYS A 35 4.34 4.58 -12.53
N ASN A 36 3.60 5.65 -12.23
CA ASN A 36 4.26 6.79 -11.64
C ASN A 36 4.92 6.26 -10.35
N ALA A 37 6.25 6.10 -10.35
CA ALA A 37 6.98 5.46 -9.26
C ALA A 37 6.64 6.09 -7.89
N VAL A 38 6.26 7.37 -7.90
CA VAL A 38 5.76 8.12 -6.75
C VAL A 38 4.42 7.58 -6.25
N THR A 39 3.45 7.36 -7.15
CA THR A 39 2.11 6.86 -6.80
C THR A 39 2.18 5.43 -6.28
N TYR A 40 3.00 4.57 -6.91
CA TYR A 40 3.22 3.22 -6.44
C TYR A 40 3.86 3.20 -5.04
N ALA A 41 4.93 3.98 -4.82
CA ALA A 41 5.59 4.07 -3.52
C ALA A 41 4.66 4.63 -2.42
N TYR A 42 3.78 5.57 -2.78
CA TYR A 42 2.75 6.09 -1.88
C TYR A 42 1.79 4.97 -1.42
N TRP A 43 1.20 4.23 -2.36
CA TRP A 43 0.27 3.14 -2.03
C TRP A 43 0.95 2.01 -1.27
N GLN A 44 2.15 1.61 -1.70
CA GLN A 44 2.94 0.59 -1.02
C GLN A 44 3.19 0.94 0.44
N ARG A 45 3.61 2.18 0.73
CA ARG A 45 3.81 2.65 2.10
C ARG A 45 2.51 2.70 2.89
N SER A 46 1.43 3.23 2.31
CA SER A 46 0.14 3.36 2.97
C SER A 46 -0.45 1.99 3.34
N LEU A 47 -0.47 1.06 2.39
CA LEU A 47 -0.96 -0.31 2.59
C LEU A 47 -0.11 -1.09 3.60
N PHE A 48 1.21 -0.92 3.56
CA PHE A 48 2.11 -1.56 4.52
C PHE A 48 1.88 -1.07 5.95
N GLN A 49 1.68 0.24 6.15
CA GLN A 49 1.34 0.80 7.46
C GLN A 49 -0.02 0.30 7.96
N ARG A 50 -1.01 0.18 7.07
CA ARG A 50 -2.31 -0.44 7.40
C ARG A 50 -2.13 -1.89 7.83
N ALA A 51 -1.34 -2.67 7.11
CA ALA A 51 -1.12 -4.08 7.46
C ALA A 51 -0.41 -4.26 8.81
N ILE A 52 0.60 -3.42 9.12
CA ILE A 52 1.26 -3.42 10.43
C ILE A 52 0.26 -3.15 11.57
N SER A 53 -0.74 -2.30 11.36
CA SER A 53 -1.70 -1.94 12.40
C SER A 53 -2.58 -3.10 12.89
N THR A 54 -2.64 -4.21 12.13
CA THR A 54 -3.50 -5.37 12.44
C THR A 54 -3.04 -6.16 13.66
N ILE A 55 -1.73 -6.18 13.96
CA ILE A 55 -1.15 -6.97 15.05
C ILE A 55 -0.36 -6.04 15.98
N LYS A 56 -0.64 -6.13 17.27
CA LYS A 56 0.06 -5.43 18.33
C LYS A 56 0.88 -6.42 19.14
N PHE A 57 2.18 -6.16 19.26
CA PHE A 57 3.05 -6.92 20.15
C PHE A 57 3.10 -6.31 21.55
N THR A 58 2.85 -7.13 22.57
CA THR A 58 2.95 -6.79 24.00
C THR A 58 4.07 -7.61 24.67
N GLY A 59 4.63 -7.12 25.78
CA GLY A 59 5.71 -7.81 26.50
C GLY A 59 7.06 -7.85 25.76
N LEU A 60 7.31 -6.88 24.86
CA LEU A 60 8.61 -6.73 24.22
C LEU A 60 9.67 -6.29 25.26
N PRO A 61 10.92 -6.75 25.15
CA PRO A 61 12.00 -6.28 26.01
C PRO A 61 12.18 -4.76 25.93
N GLU A 62 12.55 -4.09 27.03
CA GLU A 62 12.81 -2.64 27.07
C GLU A 62 13.85 -2.19 26.02
N THR A 63 14.78 -3.08 25.66
CA THR A 63 15.79 -2.81 24.61
C THR A 63 15.19 -2.63 23.21
N TRP A 64 13.92 -3.02 23.00
CA TRP A 64 13.26 -2.99 21.70
C TRP A 64 12.25 -1.85 21.57
N GLU A 65 12.28 -0.86 22.47
CA GLU A 65 11.37 0.29 22.42
C GLU A 65 11.79 1.35 21.37
N GLY A 66 10.87 2.25 21.02
CA GLY A 66 11.10 3.34 20.06
C GLY A 66 11.39 2.86 18.63
N GLU A 67 12.44 3.41 18.00
CA GLU A 67 12.83 3.12 16.61
C GLU A 67 13.18 1.64 16.38
N VAL A 68 13.62 0.95 17.42
CA VAL A 68 13.92 -0.49 17.35
C VAL A 68 12.64 -1.30 17.17
N LYS A 69 11.54 -0.88 17.79
CA LYS A 69 10.22 -1.49 17.59
C LYS A 69 9.80 -1.35 16.14
N ASP A 70 9.92 -0.16 15.56
CA ASP A 70 9.55 0.06 14.15
C ASP A 70 10.36 -0.81 13.19
N PHE A 71 11.66 -1.01 13.48
CA PHE A 71 12.51 -1.93 12.74
C PHE A 71 12.10 -3.40 12.91
N PHE A 72 11.62 -3.80 14.10
CA PHE A 72 11.08 -5.14 14.34
C PHE A 72 9.85 -5.41 13.46
N TYR A 73 8.87 -4.50 13.46
CA TYR A 73 7.69 -4.60 12.60
C TYR A 73 8.09 -4.67 11.13
N TRP A 74 9.01 -3.80 10.69
CA TRP A 74 9.49 -3.83 9.32
C TRP A 74 10.09 -5.19 8.96
N CYS A 75 10.97 -5.75 9.79
CA CYS A 75 11.62 -7.03 9.50
C CYS A 75 10.61 -8.18 9.42
N LEU A 76 9.70 -8.25 10.39
CA LEU A 76 8.74 -9.33 10.48
C LEU A 76 7.73 -9.30 9.33
N PHE A 77 7.16 -8.14 9.01
CA PHE A 77 6.15 -8.01 7.95
C PHE A 77 6.76 -7.99 6.55
N ALA A 78 7.95 -7.42 6.35
CA ALA A 78 8.58 -7.37 5.03
C ALA A 78 9.27 -8.68 4.65
N TYR A 79 10.04 -9.31 5.56
CA TYR A 79 10.76 -10.55 5.26
C TYR A 79 9.98 -11.82 5.66
N GLY A 80 9.00 -11.71 6.57
CA GLY A 80 8.18 -12.82 7.05
C GLY A 80 8.72 -13.52 8.28
N TYR A 81 9.98 -13.27 8.63
CA TYR A 81 10.61 -13.87 9.80
C TYR A 81 11.73 -13.00 10.34
N VAL A 82 12.05 -13.20 11.62
CA VAL A 82 13.15 -12.52 12.30
C VAL A 82 13.79 -13.46 13.31
N GLY A 83 15.12 -13.43 13.40
CA GLY A 83 15.84 -14.25 14.38
C GLY A 83 16.11 -13.48 15.66
N VAL A 84 15.76 -14.10 16.78
CA VAL A 84 16.00 -13.60 18.13
C VAL A 84 17.15 -14.37 18.75
N PHE A 85 18.12 -13.65 19.29
CA PHE A 85 19.31 -14.23 19.89
C PHE A 85 19.89 -13.31 20.96
N ASN A 86 20.63 -13.89 21.90
CA ASN A 86 21.31 -13.14 22.94
C ASN A 86 22.78 -12.90 22.54
N THR A 87 23.21 -11.64 22.55
CA THR A 87 24.58 -11.24 22.21
C THR A 87 25.25 -10.62 23.44
N ARG A 88 26.52 -10.97 23.70
CA ARG A 88 27.28 -10.43 24.84
C ARG A 88 27.32 -8.90 24.89
N ASN A 89 27.33 -8.24 23.73
CA ASN A 89 27.48 -6.78 23.63
C ASN A 89 26.15 -6.02 23.65
N PHE A 90 25.05 -6.65 23.23
CA PHE A 90 23.76 -5.98 22.99
C PHE A 90 22.60 -6.61 23.80
N GLY A 91 22.87 -7.65 24.58
CA GLY A 91 21.85 -8.43 25.27
C GLY A 91 20.92 -9.16 24.30
N LEU A 92 19.65 -9.30 24.69
CA LEU A 92 18.62 -9.91 23.87
C LEU A 92 18.26 -8.98 22.70
N SER A 93 18.55 -9.44 21.48
CA SER A 93 18.42 -8.66 20.25
C SER A 93 17.75 -9.49 19.17
N PHE A 94 17.26 -8.81 18.13
CA PHE A 94 16.77 -9.43 16.92
C PHE A 94 17.46 -8.84 15.70
N GLN A 95 17.57 -9.63 14.63
CA GLN A 95 18.03 -9.16 13.32
C GLN A 95 17.32 -9.93 12.20
N PRO A 96 17.14 -9.32 11.02
CA PRO A 96 16.84 -10.06 9.80
C PRO A 96 18.10 -10.85 9.37
N GLY A 97 17.90 -11.91 8.62
CA GLY A 97 18.99 -12.77 8.18
C GLY A 97 18.52 -13.81 7.17
N ALA A 98 19.45 -14.65 6.73
CA ALA A 98 19.18 -15.71 5.77
C ALA A 98 19.06 -17.08 6.48
N LEU A 99 18.16 -17.91 5.97
CA LEU A 99 17.97 -19.28 6.43
C LEU A 99 18.86 -20.24 5.62
N TYR A 100 19.49 -21.20 6.28
CA TYR A 100 20.39 -22.15 5.65
C TYR A 100 20.37 -23.51 6.32
N GLY A 101 20.64 -24.56 5.53
CA GLY A 101 20.69 -25.95 5.97
C GLY A 101 19.31 -26.47 6.33
N PHE A 102 18.90 -27.61 5.80
CA PHE A 102 17.54 -28.13 5.97
C PHE A 102 17.54 -29.45 6.74
N ASP A 103 16.54 -29.63 7.60
CA ASP A 103 16.28 -30.91 8.26
C ASP A 103 15.46 -31.85 7.36
N PHE A 104 15.05 -33.00 7.91
CA PHE A 104 14.24 -33.99 7.19
C PHE A 104 12.89 -33.44 6.69
N TYR A 105 12.31 -32.47 7.40
CA TYR A 105 11.04 -31.82 7.04
C TYR A 105 11.25 -30.49 6.29
N TYR A 106 12.44 -30.30 5.71
CA TYR A 106 12.82 -29.08 5.01
C TYR A 106 12.70 -27.79 5.86
N GLN A 107 12.78 -27.91 7.18
CA GLN A 107 12.88 -26.75 8.06
C GLN A 107 14.33 -26.27 8.15
N PRO A 108 14.56 -24.95 8.19
CA PRO A 108 15.91 -24.40 8.29
C PRO A 108 16.55 -24.74 9.65
N THR A 109 17.83 -25.05 9.63
CA THR A 109 18.62 -25.48 10.81
C THR A 109 19.60 -24.41 11.27
N THR A 110 19.99 -23.51 10.37
CA THR A 110 20.97 -22.45 10.62
C THR A 110 20.39 -21.11 10.19
N PHE A 111 20.57 -20.10 11.04
CA PHE A 111 20.22 -18.72 10.75
C PHE A 111 21.50 -17.88 10.63
N ILE A 112 21.60 -17.09 9.57
CA ILE A 112 22.78 -16.31 9.25
C ILE A 112 22.43 -14.84 9.34
N VAL A 113 22.98 -14.16 10.34
CA VAL A 113 22.89 -12.70 10.44
C VAL A 113 24.05 -12.09 9.68
N ALA A 114 23.74 -11.24 8.71
CA ALA A 114 24.70 -10.55 7.86
C ALA A 114 24.59 -9.02 8.03
N ASN A 115 24.71 -8.54 9.26
CA ASN A 115 24.76 -7.11 9.55
C ASN A 115 26.24 -6.64 9.45
N PRO A 116 26.54 -5.47 8.85
CA PRO A 116 27.91 -4.93 8.83
C PRO A 116 28.60 -4.86 10.21
N LYS A 117 27.83 -4.69 11.29
CA LYS A 117 28.35 -4.70 12.67
C LYS A 117 28.44 -6.09 13.29
N MET A 118 27.77 -7.08 12.73
CA MET A 118 27.73 -8.44 13.27
C MET A 118 27.42 -9.46 12.18
N GLN A 119 28.39 -10.32 11.90
CA GLN A 119 28.23 -11.46 11.00
C GLN A 119 28.41 -12.74 11.79
N LYS A 120 27.33 -13.50 11.98
CA LYS A 120 27.37 -14.75 12.73
C LYS A 120 26.33 -15.73 12.22
N ARG A 121 26.69 -17.01 12.25
CA ARG A 121 25.79 -18.13 12.01
C ARG A 121 25.36 -18.69 13.36
N PHE A 122 24.05 -18.83 13.53
CA PHE A 122 23.43 -19.37 14.72
C PHE A 122 22.73 -20.68 14.38
N LYS A 123 22.80 -21.66 15.28
CA LYS A 123 21.99 -22.88 15.16
C LYS A 123 20.59 -22.63 15.74
N ILE A 124 19.57 -22.85 14.92
CA ILE A 124 18.17 -22.71 15.33
C ILE A 124 17.86 -23.79 16.39
N HIS A 125 17.03 -23.45 17.38
CA HIS A 125 16.72 -24.28 18.56
C HIS A 125 17.85 -24.54 19.55
N LYS A 126 19.03 -23.94 19.34
CA LYS A 126 20.16 -24.04 20.29
C LYS A 126 20.65 -22.68 20.73
N GLU A 127 20.89 -21.78 19.77
CA GLU A 127 21.48 -20.46 20.02
C GLU A 127 20.53 -19.32 19.66
N THR A 128 19.56 -19.59 18.79
CA THR A 128 18.57 -18.63 18.31
C THR A 128 17.22 -19.31 18.11
N GLU A 129 16.16 -18.53 18.26
CA GLU A 129 14.80 -18.89 17.85
C GLU A 129 14.29 -17.86 16.83
N LEU A 130 13.37 -18.29 15.97
CA LEU A 130 12.82 -17.45 14.92
C LEU A 130 11.37 -17.09 15.24
N ILE A 131 11.01 -15.82 15.05
CA ILE A 131 9.61 -15.38 15.03
C ILE A 131 9.17 -15.35 13.57
N ARG A 132 8.06 -16.03 13.26
CA ARG A 132 7.57 -16.20 11.90
C ARG A 132 6.15 -15.66 11.76
N LEU A 133 5.90 -14.87 10.73
CA LEU A 133 4.59 -14.29 10.43
C LEU A 133 3.70 -15.29 9.69
N THR A 134 4.25 -15.95 8.67
CA THR A 134 3.53 -16.83 7.75
C THR A 134 4.11 -18.24 7.77
N PRO A 135 3.31 -19.25 7.40
CA PRO A 135 3.76 -20.63 7.39
C PRO A 135 4.83 -20.95 6.33
N ASP A 136 4.97 -20.12 5.31
CA ASP A 136 5.83 -20.31 4.14
C ASP A 136 7.15 -19.51 4.19
N TRP A 137 7.46 -18.90 5.33
CA TRP A 137 8.67 -18.07 5.54
C TRP A 137 8.73 -16.79 4.69
N LYS A 138 7.58 -16.28 4.23
CA LYS A 138 7.50 -15.05 3.41
C LYS A 138 6.84 -13.89 4.14
N GLY A 139 7.25 -12.68 3.82
CA GLY A 139 6.55 -11.47 4.28
C GLY A 139 5.22 -11.27 3.54
N ILE A 140 4.54 -10.19 3.90
CA ILE A 140 3.28 -9.76 3.26
C ILE A 140 3.51 -8.76 2.12
N PHE A 141 4.78 -8.51 1.79
CA PHE A 141 5.16 -7.46 0.86
C PHE A 141 4.69 -7.72 -0.57
N ASP A 142 4.56 -9.00 -0.94
CA ASP A 142 3.97 -9.44 -2.20
C ASP A 142 2.50 -9.03 -2.34
N ILE A 143 1.69 -9.25 -1.30
CA ILE A 143 0.28 -8.82 -1.23
C ILE A 143 0.22 -7.29 -1.34
N VAL A 144 1.02 -6.58 -0.53
CA VAL A 144 1.06 -5.12 -0.54
C VAL A 144 1.45 -4.57 -1.92
N SER A 145 2.47 -5.15 -2.56
CA SER A 145 2.93 -4.75 -3.89
C SER A 145 1.89 -5.01 -4.98
N TYR A 146 1.16 -6.12 -4.91
CA TYR A 146 0.08 -6.42 -5.86
C TYR A 146 -1.02 -5.35 -5.83
N TYR A 147 -1.56 -5.04 -4.65
CA TYR A 147 -2.61 -4.02 -4.52
C TYR A 147 -2.08 -2.61 -4.80
N ALA A 148 -0.84 -2.29 -4.41
CA ALA A 148 -0.22 -1.01 -4.74
C ALA A 148 -0.09 -0.80 -6.26
N MET A 149 0.22 -1.86 -7.01
CA MET A 149 0.28 -1.81 -8.47
C MET A 149 -1.09 -1.53 -9.08
N LEU A 150 -2.14 -2.23 -8.64
CA LEU A 150 -3.51 -2.02 -9.13
C LEU A 150 -4.03 -0.61 -8.81
N LEU A 151 -3.84 -0.14 -7.58
CA LEU A 151 -4.23 1.20 -7.17
C LEU A 151 -3.46 2.29 -7.92
N SER A 152 -2.16 2.08 -8.16
CA SER A 152 -1.36 3.02 -8.95
C SER A 152 -1.83 3.10 -10.40
N ALA A 153 -2.21 1.97 -11.01
CA ALA A 153 -2.76 1.97 -12.38
C ALA A 153 -4.11 2.70 -12.42
N LEU A 154 -4.96 2.47 -11.42
CA LEU A 154 -6.27 3.09 -11.32
C LEU A 154 -6.19 4.60 -11.09
N ASP A 155 -5.31 5.06 -10.20
CA ASP A 155 -5.06 6.51 -10.01
C ASP A 155 -4.54 7.16 -11.29
N GLY A 156 -3.75 6.43 -12.07
CA GLY A 156 -3.36 6.84 -13.41
C GLY A 156 -4.55 7.08 -14.34
N GLY A 157 -5.49 6.12 -14.39
CA GLY A 157 -6.74 6.22 -15.13
C GLY A 157 -7.64 7.35 -14.63
N ILE A 158 -7.78 7.52 -13.31
CA ILE A 158 -8.55 8.60 -12.67
C ILE A 158 -7.98 9.95 -13.08
N ASN A 159 -6.66 10.14 -12.98
CA ASN A 159 -6.02 11.39 -13.37
C ASN A 159 -6.25 11.71 -14.86
N GLN A 160 -6.08 10.70 -15.73
CA GLN A 160 -6.34 10.89 -17.16
C GLN A 160 -7.80 11.19 -17.45
N SER A 161 -8.73 10.51 -16.79
CA SER A 161 -10.17 10.76 -16.89
C SER A 161 -10.53 12.18 -16.47
N ILE A 162 -9.98 12.67 -15.35
CA ILE A 162 -10.17 14.05 -14.89
C ILE A 162 -9.63 15.06 -15.91
N VAL A 163 -8.45 14.81 -16.50
CA VAL A 163 -7.89 15.69 -17.54
C VAL A 163 -8.76 15.68 -18.80
N ASN A 164 -9.18 14.50 -19.27
CA ASN A 164 -10.06 14.36 -20.43
C ASN A 164 -11.43 15.02 -20.19
N SER A 165 -11.92 15.01 -18.95
CA SER A 165 -13.17 15.67 -18.56
C SER A 165 -13.11 17.19 -18.64
N LYS A 166 -11.91 17.79 -18.57
CA LYS A 166 -11.71 19.24 -18.71
C LYS A 166 -11.73 19.69 -20.18
N PHE A 167 -11.36 18.82 -21.12
CA PHE A 167 -11.20 19.17 -22.54
C PHE A 167 -11.72 18.06 -23.47
N ALA A 168 -12.92 18.25 -24.00
CA ALA A 168 -13.57 17.27 -24.88
C ALA A 168 -13.69 17.73 -26.34
N TRP A 169 -12.83 18.67 -26.78
CA TRP A 169 -12.85 19.21 -28.14
C TRP A 169 -11.57 18.85 -28.88
N LEU A 170 -11.72 18.13 -30.00
CA LEU A 170 -10.66 17.99 -30.99
C LEU A 170 -10.80 19.17 -31.97
N ILE A 171 -9.76 19.99 -32.04
CA ILE A 171 -9.75 21.19 -32.89
C ILE A 171 -8.93 20.92 -34.13
N GLY A 172 -9.60 20.86 -35.29
CA GLY A 172 -8.93 20.75 -36.59
C GLY A 172 -8.45 22.11 -37.07
N ALA A 173 -7.14 22.27 -37.32
CA ALA A 173 -6.53 23.50 -37.83
C ALA A 173 -6.27 23.40 -39.34
N LYS A 174 -6.61 24.44 -40.11
CA LYS A 174 -6.34 24.49 -41.57
C LYS A 174 -4.85 24.67 -41.93
N ASN A 175 -4.03 25.25 -41.04
CA ASN A 175 -2.59 25.47 -41.29
C ASN A 175 -1.70 25.28 -40.03
N LYS A 176 -0.40 25.06 -40.21
CA LYS A 176 0.56 24.78 -39.12
C LYS A 176 0.70 25.97 -38.13
N GLY A 177 0.60 27.19 -38.63
CA GLY A 177 0.68 28.41 -37.80
C GLY A 177 -0.49 28.55 -36.83
N ALA A 178 -1.71 28.32 -37.30
CA ALA A 178 -2.91 28.36 -36.46
C ALA A 178 -2.93 27.20 -35.44
N ALA A 179 -2.40 26.03 -35.80
CA ALA A 179 -2.23 24.93 -34.86
C ALA A 179 -1.26 25.26 -33.71
N GLU A 180 -0.15 25.95 -33.99
CA GLU A 180 0.81 26.38 -32.96
C GLU A 180 0.28 27.53 -32.09
N ALA A 181 -0.47 28.48 -32.68
CA ALA A 181 -1.11 29.57 -31.96
C ALA A 181 -2.18 29.04 -30.98
N LEU A 182 -3.02 28.09 -31.41
CA LEU A 182 -3.99 27.45 -30.53
C LEU A 182 -3.33 26.65 -29.41
N LYS A 183 -2.28 25.86 -29.70
CA LYS A 183 -1.55 25.13 -28.64
C LYS A 183 -1.05 26.07 -27.55
N LYS A 184 -0.45 27.21 -27.92
CA LYS A 184 -0.01 28.24 -26.96
C LYS A 184 -1.18 28.88 -26.21
N ALA A 185 -2.33 29.06 -26.85
CA ALA A 185 -3.54 29.53 -26.20
C ALA A 185 -4.01 28.53 -25.13
N PHE A 186 -4.02 27.24 -25.48
CA PHE A 186 -4.38 26.16 -24.57
C PHE A 186 -3.41 26.04 -23.40
N ASP A 187 -2.10 26.17 -23.65
CA ASP A 187 -1.10 26.15 -22.58
C ASP A 187 -1.32 27.29 -21.58
N LYS A 188 -1.69 28.49 -22.05
CA LYS A 188 -2.02 29.65 -21.22
C LYS A 188 -3.34 29.52 -20.46
N ILE A 189 -4.35 28.90 -21.07
CA ILE A 189 -5.61 28.58 -20.39
C ILE A 189 -5.34 27.54 -19.28
N ASN A 190 -4.52 26.52 -19.57
CA ASN A 190 -4.13 25.49 -18.60
C ASN A 190 -3.25 26.01 -17.47
N SER A 191 -2.42 27.03 -17.71
CA SER A 191 -1.64 27.69 -16.65
C SER A 191 -2.48 28.60 -15.75
N GLY A 192 -3.78 28.77 -16.04
CA GLY A 192 -4.70 29.57 -15.24
C GLY A 192 -4.64 31.06 -15.55
N GLU A 193 -4.19 31.46 -16.74
CA GLU A 193 -4.28 32.87 -17.16
C GLU A 193 -5.76 33.27 -17.36
N PRO A 194 -6.26 34.31 -16.67
CA PRO A 194 -7.69 34.66 -16.67
C PRO A 194 -8.18 35.24 -18.01
N ALA A 195 -7.28 35.67 -18.89
CA ALA A 195 -7.63 36.15 -20.22
C ALA A 195 -6.49 35.84 -21.21
N VAL A 196 -6.80 35.03 -22.22
CA VAL A 196 -5.89 34.73 -23.32
C VAL A 196 -6.39 35.46 -24.57
N VAL A 197 -5.64 36.47 -25.01
CA VAL A 197 -5.96 37.24 -26.20
C VAL A 197 -5.35 36.55 -27.42
N LEU A 198 -6.22 36.12 -28.34
CA LEU A 198 -5.82 35.57 -29.64
C LEU A 198 -6.07 36.61 -30.73
N ASP A 199 -5.17 36.64 -31.72
CA ASP A 199 -5.32 37.55 -32.86
C ASP A 199 -6.52 37.12 -33.73
N LYS A 200 -7.28 38.12 -34.19
CA LYS A 200 -8.54 37.94 -34.94
C LYS A 200 -8.30 37.30 -36.31
N SER A 201 -7.08 37.40 -36.84
CA SER A 201 -6.60 36.71 -38.04
C SER A 201 -6.69 35.17 -37.93
N TYR A 202 -6.70 34.60 -36.73
CA TYR A 202 -6.92 33.17 -36.48
C TYR A 202 -8.40 32.82 -36.25
N LEU A 203 -9.26 33.82 -36.05
CA LEU A 203 -10.70 33.68 -35.82
C LEU A 203 -11.52 33.98 -37.08
N MET A 204 -10.93 34.66 -38.07
CA MET A 204 -11.64 35.22 -39.23
C MET A 204 -10.75 35.15 -40.49
N GLU A 205 -10.76 34.02 -41.18
CA GLU A 205 -10.71 34.05 -42.65
C GLU A 205 -12.14 33.76 -43.12
N GLN A 206 -12.97 34.81 -43.10
CA GLN A 206 -14.26 34.80 -43.80
C GLN A 206 -13.98 35.04 -45.28
N ASP A 207 -13.96 33.95 -46.06
CA ASP A 207 -14.31 34.04 -47.47
C ASP A 207 -15.86 34.06 -47.56
N PRO A 208 -16.49 35.10 -48.13
CA PRO A 208 -17.96 35.30 -48.07
C PRO A 208 -18.81 34.18 -48.70
N ASP A 209 -18.21 33.28 -49.49
CA ASP A 209 -18.90 32.20 -50.22
C ASP A 209 -18.56 30.77 -49.74
N SER A 210 -17.69 30.62 -48.74
CA SER A 210 -17.33 29.31 -48.17
C SER A 210 -18.06 29.08 -46.84
N LYS A 211 -19.06 28.19 -46.84
CA LYS A 211 -19.76 27.71 -45.64
C LYS A 211 -18.93 26.77 -44.75
N ASP A 212 -17.60 26.83 -44.81
CA ASP A 212 -16.72 25.96 -44.03
C ASP A 212 -15.96 26.76 -42.98
N ASP A 213 -16.42 26.64 -41.73
CA ASP A 213 -15.77 27.20 -40.55
C ASP A 213 -14.25 26.94 -40.57
N PRO A 214 -13.40 27.91 -40.17
CA PRO A 214 -11.95 27.74 -40.11
C PRO A 214 -11.50 26.65 -39.11
N TRP A 215 -12.43 26.17 -38.28
CA TRP A 215 -12.25 25.17 -37.24
C TRP A 215 -13.42 24.19 -37.29
N ALA A 216 -13.13 22.90 -37.44
CA ALA A 216 -14.13 21.87 -37.19
C ALA A 216 -14.06 21.47 -35.72
N PHE A 217 -15.11 21.79 -34.94
CA PHE A 217 -15.32 21.18 -33.65
C PHE A 217 -15.84 19.76 -33.89
N LEU A 218 -15.00 18.76 -33.67
CA LEU A 218 -15.51 17.43 -33.37
C LEU A 218 -15.95 17.47 -31.91
N GLU A 219 -17.22 17.83 -31.69
CA GLU A 219 -17.85 17.59 -30.39
C GLU A 219 -17.81 16.08 -30.13
N ARG A 220 -17.09 15.67 -29.09
CA ARG A 220 -17.38 14.38 -28.46
C ARG A 220 -18.77 14.50 -27.87
N THR A 221 -19.76 14.03 -28.61
CA THR A 221 -21.20 14.31 -28.40
C THR A 221 -21.70 13.82 -27.03
N ASN A 222 -20.91 13.05 -26.27
CA ASN A 222 -21.28 12.50 -24.97
C ASN A 222 -20.20 12.64 -23.88
N ILE A 223 -19.74 13.86 -23.58
CA ILE A 223 -18.78 14.17 -22.50
C ILE A 223 -19.24 13.59 -21.14
N LYS A 224 -20.55 13.58 -20.88
CA LYS A 224 -21.12 13.02 -19.65
C LYS A 224 -21.09 11.49 -19.59
N GLN A 225 -21.10 10.79 -20.74
CA GLN A 225 -20.89 9.33 -20.78
C GLN A 225 -19.40 8.97 -20.67
N ASP A 226 -18.50 9.86 -21.10
CA ASP A 226 -17.05 9.68 -20.99
C ASP A 226 -16.49 9.98 -19.58
N TYR A 227 -17.30 10.52 -18.66
CA TYR A 227 -16.90 10.80 -17.26
C TYR A 227 -16.87 9.51 -16.42
N LEU A 228 -15.82 8.71 -16.61
CA LEU A 228 -15.61 7.43 -15.91
C LEU A 228 -15.03 7.60 -14.49
N THR A 229 -14.74 8.84 -14.09
CA THR A 229 -14.05 9.13 -12.83
C THR A 229 -14.83 8.63 -11.61
N THR A 230 -16.16 8.73 -11.59
CA THR A 230 -16.99 8.22 -10.49
C THR A 230 -16.86 6.72 -10.33
N ASP A 231 -16.92 5.98 -11.44
CA ASP A 231 -16.87 4.52 -11.44
C ASP A 231 -15.47 4.05 -11.03
N MET A 232 -14.42 4.69 -11.56
CA MET A 232 -13.04 4.41 -11.16
C MET A 232 -12.77 4.72 -9.67
N LEU A 233 -13.41 5.74 -9.10
CA LEU A 233 -13.31 6.01 -7.65
C LEU A 233 -14.01 4.93 -6.82
N MET A 234 -15.13 4.37 -7.31
CA MET A 234 -15.80 3.22 -6.68
C MET A 234 -14.95 1.96 -6.79
N ASP A 235 -14.31 1.72 -7.94
CA ASP A 235 -13.35 0.63 -8.12
C ASP A 235 -12.19 0.73 -7.14
N ARG A 236 -11.70 1.96 -6.89
CA ARG A 236 -10.62 2.21 -5.94
C ARG A 236 -11.05 1.85 -4.52
N SER A 237 -12.25 2.27 -4.12
CA SER A 237 -12.80 1.89 -2.81
C SER A 237 -12.97 0.38 -2.70
N THR A 238 -13.40 -0.28 -3.78
CA THR A 238 -13.57 -1.73 -3.82
C THR A 238 -12.24 -2.47 -3.66
N LEU A 239 -11.19 -2.01 -4.34
CA LEU A 239 -9.84 -2.57 -4.18
C LEU A 239 -9.28 -2.37 -2.77
N LEU A 240 -9.52 -1.22 -2.16
CA LEU A 240 -9.13 -0.99 -0.76
C LEU A 240 -9.90 -1.89 0.21
N SER A 241 -11.20 -2.07 0.01
CA SER A 241 -12.01 -3.00 0.80
C SER A 241 -11.55 -4.45 0.64
N ALA A 242 -11.16 -4.86 -0.58
CA ALA A 242 -10.60 -6.17 -0.85
C ALA A 242 -9.25 -6.38 -0.15
N PHE A 243 -8.37 -5.39 -0.20
CA PHE A 243 -7.10 -5.43 0.55
C PHE A 243 -7.35 -5.54 2.06
N ASP A 244 -8.23 -4.70 2.61
CA ASP A 244 -8.59 -4.72 4.02
C ASP A 244 -9.10 -6.11 4.44
N ALA A 245 -9.99 -6.71 3.64
CA ALA A 245 -10.48 -8.06 3.88
C ALA A 245 -9.32 -9.09 3.87
N GLU A 246 -8.36 -8.93 2.97
CA GLU A 246 -7.22 -9.85 2.84
C GLU A 246 -6.24 -9.78 4.03
N ILE A 247 -6.10 -8.61 4.67
CA ILE A 247 -5.30 -8.42 5.89
C ILE A 247 -6.11 -8.59 7.19
N GLY A 248 -7.40 -8.91 7.09
CA GLY A 248 -8.30 -9.14 8.23
C GLY A 248 -8.88 -7.89 8.89
N ILE A 249 -8.81 -6.74 8.23
CA ILE A 249 -9.55 -5.53 8.63
C ILE A 249 -10.99 -5.64 8.09
N ARG A 250 -11.98 -5.49 8.98
CA ARG A 250 -13.39 -5.46 8.56
C ARG A 250 -13.63 -4.20 7.73
N SER A 251 -13.92 -4.37 6.44
CA SER A 251 -14.36 -3.29 5.57
C SER A 251 -15.86 -3.42 5.29
N LEU A 252 -16.63 -2.34 5.51
CA LEU A 252 -18.02 -2.29 5.08
C LEU A 252 -18.04 -1.95 3.58
N PRO A 253 -18.78 -2.69 2.73
CA PRO A 253 -18.87 -2.35 1.32
C PRO A 253 -19.47 -0.95 1.13
N TYR A 254 -18.87 -0.18 0.23
CA TYR A 254 -19.26 1.21 -0.08
C TYR A 254 -20.74 1.33 -0.48
N ASN A 255 -21.26 0.34 -1.20
CA ASN A 255 -22.67 0.24 -1.53
C ASN A 255 -23.42 -0.42 -0.37
N LYS A 256 -23.82 0.37 0.63
CA LYS A 256 -24.88 0.00 1.57
C LYS A 256 -26.20 -0.15 0.79
N LYS A 257 -26.39 -1.28 0.11
CA LYS A 257 -27.74 -1.81 -0.08
C LYS A 257 -28.22 -2.14 1.33
N GLU A 258 -29.26 -1.46 1.80
CA GLU A 258 -29.79 -1.52 3.18
C GLU A 258 -30.30 -2.92 3.64
N ARG A 259 -29.92 -3.99 2.94
CA ARG A 259 -30.23 -5.38 3.28
C ARG A 259 -29.10 -6.30 2.84
N LEU A 260 -27.89 -6.13 3.40
CA LEU A 260 -27.00 -7.28 3.48
C LEU A 260 -27.61 -8.24 4.49
N VAL A 261 -27.94 -9.45 4.04
CA VAL A 261 -28.45 -10.50 4.92
C VAL A 261 -27.33 -10.84 5.90
N THR A 262 -27.64 -10.90 7.21
CA THR A 262 -26.65 -11.06 8.29
C THR A 262 -25.68 -12.22 8.04
N ALA A 263 -26.17 -13.32 7.46
CA ALA A 263 -25.37 -14.49 7.08
C ALA A 263 -24.31 -14.21 6.00
N GLU A 264 -24.56 -13.30 5.06
CA GLU A 264 -23.59 -12.92 4.01
C GLU A 264 -22.50 -12.01 4.60
N ALA A 265 -22.86 -11.15 5.56
CA ALA A 265 -21.90 -10.33 6.28
C ALA A 265 -20.98 -11.19 7.18
N GLU A 266 -21.55 -12.15 7.89
CA GLU A 266 -20.81 -13.11 8.73
C GLU A 266 -19.88 -14.01 7.91
N SER A 267 -20.33 -14.52 6.75
CA SER A 267 -19.48 -15.33 5.87
C SER A 267 -18.28 -14.52 5.35
N ARG A 268 -18.48 -13.25 4.99
CA ARG A 268 -17.38 -12.38 4.56
C ARG A 268 -16.41 -12.05 5.68
N GLU A 269 -16.92 -11.93 6.90
CA GLU A 269 -16.10 -11.73 8.10
C GLU A 269 -15.25 -12.96 8.43
N GLN A 270 -15.80 -14.16 8.26
CA GLN A 270 -15.04 -15.40 8.41
C GLN A 270 -13.93 -15.51 7.35
N ASP A 271 -14.24 -15.18 6.09
CA ASP A 271 -13.25 -15.18 5.01
C ASP A 271 -12.13 -14.14 5.25
N SER A 272 -12.47 -12.95 5.76
CA SER A 272 -11.47 -11.92 6.05
C SER A 272 -10.59 -12.27 7.25
N THR A 273 -11.15 -12.92 8.27
CA THR A 273 -10.41 -13.29 9.48
C THR A 273 -9.54 -14.55 9.31
N ALA A 274 -9.85 -15.43 8.34
CA ALA A 274 -9.15 -16.69 8.15
C ALA A 274 -7.63 -16.53 7.99
N ARG A 275 -7.18 -15.53 7.22
CA ARG A 275 -5.74 -15.30 6.99
C ARG A 275 -5.03 -14.70 8.20
N LEU A 276 -5.68 -13.76 8.87
CA LEU A 276 -5.15 -13.15 10.09
C LEU A 276 -5.04 -14.18 11.22
N MET A 277 -6.00 -15.11 11.32
CA MET A 277 -5.98 -16.23 12.25
C MET A 277 -4.79 -17.17 11.99
N LEU A 278 -4.47 -17.44 10.72
CA LEU A 278 -3.29 -18.23 10.34
C LEU A 278 -1.98 -17.53 10.73
N TRP A 279 -1.89 -16.22 10.51
CA TRP A 279 -0.73 -15.43 10.95
C TRP A 279 -0.59 -15.45 12.46
N LYS A 280 -1.70 -15.27 13.19
CA LYS A 280 -1.71 -15.35 14.66
C LYS A 280 -1.27 -16.72 15.16
N ALA A 281 -1.81 -17.82 14.63
CA ALA A 281 -1.42 -19.17 15.03
C ALA A 281 0.09 -19.44 14.79
N THR A 282 0.63 -18.94 13.68
CA THR A 282 2.05 -19.07 13.36
C THR A 282 2.92 -18.24 14.30
N LEU A 283 2.49 -17.01 14.60
CA LEU A 283 3.16 -16.13 15.56
C LEU A 283 3.14 -16.71 16.96
N ASP A 284 1.99 -17.16 17.46
CA ASP A 284 1.85 -17.74 18.80
C ASP A 284 2.78 -18.95 18.96
N SER A 285 2.80 -19.85 17.98
CA SER A 285 3.71 -21.02 17.97
C SER A 285 5.19 -20.61 18.01
N SER A 286 5.56 -19.57 17.26
CA SER A 286 6.95 -19.08 17.22
C SER A 286 7.33 -18.35 18.52
N LEU A 287 6.41 -17.57 19.08
CA LEU A 287 6.61 -16.81 20.31
C LEU A 287 6.72 -17.73 21.52
N GLU A 288 6.01 -18.85 21.57
CA GLU A 288 6.18 -19.86 22.61
C GLU A 288 7.61 -20.42 22.67
N LEU A 289 8.22 -20.71 21.52
CA LEU A 289 9.60 -21.18 21.44
C LEU A 289 10.59 -20.11 21.91
N VAL A 290 10.40 -18.87 21.45
CA VAL A 290 11.23 -17.72 21.84
C VAL A 290 11.12 -17.45 23.34
N ASN A 291 9.90 -17.41 23.88
CA ASN A 291 9.64 -17.19 25.30
C ASN A 291 10.24 -18.30 26.15
N LYS A 292 10.18 -19.56 25.70
CA LYS A 292 10.81 -20.69 26.40
C LYS A 292 12.34 -20.61 26.39
N MET A 293 12.97 -20.21 25.28
CA MET A 293 14.42 -20.12 25.18
C MET A 293 14.99 -18.92 25.94
N PHE A 294 14.38 -17.74 25.78
CA PHE A 294 14.92 -16.47 26.30
C PHE A 294 14.23 -15.97 27.57
N LYS A 295 13.26 -16.72 28.10
CA LYS A 295 12.48 -16.38 29.30
C LYS A 295 11.77 -15.02 29.18
N THR A 296 11.25 -14.72 27.99
CA THR A 296 10.48 -13.52 27.70
C THR A 296 8.98 -13.77 27.82
N THR A 297 8.19 -12.70 27.77
CA THR A 297 6.72 -12.72 27.85
C THR A 297 6.06 -12.09 26.63
N ILE A 298 6.71 -12.19 25.46
CA ILE A 298 6.26 -11.55 24.23
C ILE A 298 4.97 -12.21 23.76
N LYS A 299 3.96 -11.41 23.44
CA LYS A 299 2.66 -11.86 22.90
C LYS A 299 2.26 -11.04 21.68
N ALA A 300 1.51 -11.67 20.78
CA ALA A 300 0.89 -11.03 19.62
C ALA A 300 -0.63 -11.00 19.80
N GLU A 301 -1.18 -9.79 19.85
CA GLU A 301 -2.60 -9.51 19.98
C GLU A 301 -3.11 -8.91 18.67
N ILE A 302 -4.31 -9.31 18.25
CA ILE A 302 -4.96 -8.67 17.10
C ILE A 302 -5.55 -7.35 17.60
N THR A 303 -5.19 -6.24 16.95
CA THR A 303 -5.62 -4.90 17.38
C THR A 303 -7.13 -4.69 17.23
N TYR A 304 -7.76 -5.41 16.30
CA TYR A 304 -9.17 -5.29 15.96
C TYR A 304 -9.94 -6.53 16.39
N GLU A 305 -10.21 -6.65 17.68
CA GLU A 305 -11.29 -7.52 18.15
C GLU A 305 -12.61 -6.81 17.81
N GLY A 306 -13.51 -7.53 17.16
CA GLY A 306 -14.80 -6.99 16.71
C GLY A 306 -15.49 -6.26 17.85
N GLY A 307 -16.01 -5.06 17.56
CA GLY A 307 -16.79 -4.32 18.52
C GLY A 307 -18.06 -5.08 18.88
N GLU A 308 -18.03 -5.83 19.97
CA GLU A 308 -19.22 -6.19 20.75
C GLU A 308 -19.20 -5.63 22.19
N ASP A 309 -18.07 -5.12 22.71
CA ASP A 309 -18.00 -4.76 24.15
C ASP A 309 -18.09 -3.27 24.51
N ASN A 310 -18.30 -2.34 23.57
CA ASN A 310 -18.41 -0.90 23.90
C ASN A 310 -19.81 -0.29 23.72
N ALA A 311 -20.84 -1.06 23.37
CA ALA A 311 -22.22 -0.56 23.23
C ALA A 311 -23.11 -0.84 24.46
N THR A 312 -22.67 -1.69 25.38
CA THR A 312 -23.51 -2.19 26.48
C THR A 312 -23.32 -1.41 27.78
N GLU A 313 -22.17 -0.74 27.99
CA GLU A 313 -21.93 0.02 29.23
C GLU A 313 -22.52 1.44 29.23
N GLN A 314 -22.70 2.09 28.08
CA GLN A 314 -23.34 3.42 28.02
C GLN A 314 -24.87 3.37 28.12
N ASN A 315 -25.51 2.25 27.79
CA ASN A 315 -26.98 2.15 27.84
C ASN A 315 -27.54 1.82 29.24
N ASN A 316 -26.69 1.40 30.19
CA ASN A 316 -27.11 1.11 31.57
C ASN A 316 -26.90 2.29 32.53
N SER A 317 -26.06 3.27 32.20
CA SER A 317 -25.93 4.52 32.97
C SER A 317 -27.11 5.46 32.76
N ASP A 318 -27.72 5.45 31.58
CA ASP A 318 -28.79 6.38 31.22
C ASP A 318 -30.19 5.90 31.62
N ARG A 319 -30.34 4.65 32.07
CA ARG A 319 -31.62 4.09 32.55
C ARG A 319 -31.82 4.16 34.07
N ASN A 320 -30.77 4.43 34.84
CA ASN A 320 -30.84 4.50 36.31
C ASN A 320 -30.84 5.93 36.88
N GLY A 321 -30.88 6.95 36.02
CA GLY A 321 -30.77 8.37 36.42
C GLY A 321 -32.09 9.13 36.58
N THR A 322 -33.26 8.50 36.47
CA THR A 322 -34.56 9.22 36.48
C THR A 322 -35.56 8.63 37.47
N VAL A 323 -35.21 8.57 38.75
CA VAL A 323 -36.19 8.48 39.84
C VAL A 323 -35.67 9.26 41.06
N SER A 324 -35.95 10.57 41.12
CA SER A 324 -36.15 11.31 42.37
C SER A 324 -36.59 12.75 42.08
N GLU A 325 -37.88 12.99 41.94
CA GLU A 325 -38.47 14.28 42.31
C GLU A 325 -39.57 13.98 43.34
N SER A 326 -39.32 14.48 44.55
CA SER A 326 -40.27 14.62 45.66
C SER A 326 -40.08 16.00 46.24
#